data_AF-A0A5M8NYE0-F1
#
_entry.id   AF-A0A5M8NYE0-F1
#
_cell.length_a   1.000
_cell.length_b   1.000
_cell.length_c   1.000
_cell.angle_alpha   90.00
_cell.angle_beta   90.00
_cell.angle_gamma   90.00
#
_symmetry.space_group_name_H-M   'P 1'
#
loop_
_entity.id
_entity.type
_entity.pdbx_description
1 polymer ?
#
loop_
_entity_poly.entity_id
_entity_poly.type
_entity_poly.pdbx_seq_one_letter_code
_entity_poly.pdbx_strand_id
1 'polypeptide(L)' 'MTDEFIQYRQRPKAFRLYIGFQKLGEFDTYAEARQHAGETNLSGVFNILGEKGYREAWYVSKIEVKQQKQAI' A
#
# COMPACT_ATOMS: atom_id res chain seq x y z
N MET A 1 10.95 7.83 26.67
CA MET A 1 10.82 7.22 25.33
C MET A 1 10.43 5.78 25.58
N THR A 2 9.25 5.34 25.14
CA THR A 2 8.75 3.99 25.46
C THR A 2 9.40 2.94 24.56
N ASP A 3 9.48 1.70 25.03
CA ASP A 3 10.13 0.60 24.28
C ASP A 3 9.46 0.33 22.93
N GLU A 4 8.13 0.53 22.83
CA GLU A 4 7.40 0.45 21.55
C GLU A 4 7.91 1.48 20.52
N PHE A 5 8.23 2.70 20.94
CA PHE A 5 8.75 3.75 20.07
C PHE A 5 10.18 3.44 19.60
N ILE A 6 11.01 2.84 20.47
CA ILE A 6 12.37 2.43 20.13
C ILE A 6 12.34 1.26 19.14
N GLN A 7 11.48 0.27 19.38
CA GLN A 7 11.29 -0.88 18.51
C GLN A 7 10.78 -0.47 17.12
N TYR A 8 9.86 0.50 17.04
CA TYR A 8 9.35 1.01 15.77
C TYR A 8 10.45 1.65 14.90
N ARG A 9 11.41 2.38 15.50
CA ARG A 9 12.56 2.95 14.78
C ARG A 9 13.59 1.92 14.31
N GLN A 10 13.59 0.73 14.92
CA GLN A 10 14.51 -0.36 14.63
C GLN A 10 13.94 -1.35 13.59
N ARG A 11 12.66 -1.23 13.22
CA ARG A 11 12.06 -2.10 12.21
C ARG A 11 12.71 -1.88 10.84
N PRO A 12 12.87 -2.95 10.03
CA PRO A 12 13.31 -2.83 8.65
C PRO A 12 12.41 -1.86 7.88
N LYS A 13 13.02 -1.17 6.91
CA LYS A 13 12.41 -0.07 6.17
C LYS A 13 11.27 -0.60 5.31
N ALA A 14 10.03 -0.36 5.73
CA ALA A 14 8.89 -0.94 5.05
C ALA A 14 7.95 0.10 4.44
N PHE A 15 7.41 -0.24 3.28
CA PHE A 15 6.32 0.44 2.58
C PHE A 15 5.00 -0.17 3.04
N ARG A 16 4.12 0.67 3.59
CA ARG A 16 2.79 0.26 4.04
C ARG A 16 1.75 0.66 3.00
N LEU A 17 1.06 -0.34 2.47
CA LEU A 17 -0.02 -0.15 1.50
C LEU A 17 -1.36 -0.07 2.23
N TYR A 18 -2.19 0.89 1.82
CA TYR A 18 -3.54 1.09 2.31
C TYR A 18 -4.52 1.26 1.16
N ILE A 19 -5.80 0.98 1.42
CA ILE A 19 -6.94 1.46 0.66
C ILE A 19 -7.90 2.19 1.60
N GLY A 20 -8.15 3.48 1.35
CA GLY A 20 -8.75 4.37 2.34
C GLY A 20 -7.95 4.32 3.66
N PHE A 21 -8.58 3.84 4.73
CA PHE A 21 -7.97 3.66 6.04
C PHE A 21 -7.54 2.21 6.34
N GLN A 22 -7.88 1.25 5.47
CA GLN A 22 -7.58 -0.16 5.67
C GLN A 22 -6.15 -0.47 5.20
N LYS A 23 -5.32 -1.05 6.09
CA LYS A 23 -3.99 -1.56 5.73
C LYS A 23 -4.14 -2.85 4.93
N LEU A 24 -3.54 -2.89 3.74
CA LEU A 24 -3.50 -4.07 2.88
C LEU A 24 -2.23 -4.90 3.10
N GLY A 25 -1.12 -4.26 3.47
CA GLY A 25 0.13 -4.97 3.71
C GLY A 25 1.28 -4.04 4.10
N GLU A 26 2.42 -4.67 4.40
CA GLU A 26 3.69 -4.04 4.67
C GLU A 26 4.76 -4.81 3.88
N PHE A 27 5.57 -4.08 3.12
CA PHE A 27 6.46 -4.64 2.10
C PHE A 27 7.85 -4.01 2.24
N ASP A 28 8.90 -4.75 1.90
CA ASP A 28 10.27 -4.24 1.98
C ASP A 28 10.55 -3.22 0.87
N THR A 29 9.84 -3.32 -0.26
CA THR A 29 10.02 -2.43 -1.41
C THR A 29 8.73 -1.77 -1.89
N TYR A 30 8.89 -0.60 -2.51
CA TYR A 30 7.79 0.09 -3.19
C TYR A 30 7.19 -0.76 -4.31
N ALA A 31 8.03 -1.47 -5.07
CA ALA A 31 7.61 -2.28 -6.20
C ALA A 31 6.67 -3.41 -5.77
N GLU A 32 6.98 -4.13 -4.69
CA GLU A 32 6.12 -5.17 -4.12
C GLU A 32 4.79 -4.60 -3.65
N ALA A 33 4.80 -3.47 -2.93
CA ALA A 33 3.58 -2.80 -2.51
C ALA A 33 2.73 -2.38 -3.71
N ARG A 34 3.37 -1.94 -4.81
CA ARG A 34 2.67 -1.48 -6.01
C ARG A 34 2.04 -2.63 -6.77
N GLN A 35 2.80 -3.72 -6.97
CA GLN A 35 2.34 -4.96 -7.56
C GLN A 35 1.17 -5.54 -6.77
N HIS A 36 1.29 -5.67 -5.45
CA HIS A 36 0.24 -6.23 -4.61
C HIS A 36 -1.07 -5.44 -4.73
N ALA A 37 -1.02 -4.11 -4.78
CA ALA A 37 -2.23 -3.32 -4.98
C ALA A 37 -2.93 -3.63 -6.31
N GLY A 38 -2.16 -3.90 -7.38
CA GLY A 38 -2.69 -4.31 -8.69
C GLY A 38 -3.36 -5.69 -8.67
N GLU A 39 -2.85 -6.61 -7.84
CA GLU A 39 -3.39 -7.97 -7.70
C GLU A 39 -4.67 -8.03 -6.84
N THR A 40 -4.94 -7.01 -6.01
CA THR A 40 -6.08 -7.04 -5.08
C THR A 40 -7.47 -6.96 -5.74
N ASN A 41 -7.56 -6.53 -7.00
CA ASN A 41 -8.85 -6.26 -7.69
C ASN A 41 -9.79 -5.32 -6.90
N LEU A 42 -9.23 -4.40 -6.11
CA LEU A 42 -10.01 -3.43 -5.34
C LEU A 42 -10.08 -2.08 -6.05
N SER A 43 -11.22 -1.41 -5.92
CA SER A 43 -11.41 -0.02 -6.35
C SER A 43 -11.40 0.91 -5.15
N GLY A 44 -10.81 2.09 -5.26
CA GLY A 44 -10.74 3.07 -4.19
C GLY A 44 -9.47 3.91 -4.25
N VAL A 45 -9.26 4.73 -3.22
CA VAL A 45 -8.02 5.49 -3.06
C VAL A 45 -7.00 4.61 -2.35
N PHE A 46 -5.95 4.25 -3.05
CA PHE A 46 -4.83 3.57 -2.44
C PHE A 46 -3.78 4.57 -1.97
N ASN A 47 -3.04 4.19 -0.94
CA ASN A 47 -1.92 4.97 -0.42
C ASN A 47 -0.75 4.06 -0.11
N ILE A 48 0.46 4.47 -0.48
CA ILE A 48 1.71 3.88 0.01
C ILE A 48 2.39 4.89 0.92
N LEU A 49 2.72 4.46 2.14
CA LEU A 49 3.49 5.23 3.11
C LEU A 49 4.83 4.54 3.32
N GLY A 50 5.92 5.23 2.98
CA GLY A 50 7.29 4.74 3.14
C GLY A 50 8.07 5.53 4.19
N GLU A 51 9.36 5.23 4.30
CA GLU A 51 10.27 5.99 5.16
C GLU A 51 10.48 7.43 4.68
N LYS A 52 11.06 8.26 5.55
CA LYS A 52 11.47 9.65 5.27
C LYS A 52 10.33 10.52 4.71
N GLY A 53 9.09 10.19 5.05
CA GLY A 53 7.92 10.93 4.60
C GLY A 53 7.49 10.62 3.16
N TYR A 54 8.02 9.56 2.54
CA TYR A 54 7.53 9.12 1.24
C TYR A 54 6.04 8.77 1.32
N ARG A 55 5.27 9.39 0.43
CA ARG A 55 3.83 9.17 0.31
C ARG A 55 3.44 9.21 -1.15
N GLU A 56 2.72 8.19 -1.58
CA GLU A 56 2.04 8.15 -2.87
C GLU A 56 0.58 7.79 -2.65
N ALA A 57 -0.32 8.43 -3.41
CA ALA A 57 -1.73 8.09 -3.42
C ALA A 57 -2.26 8.14 -4.86
N TRP A 58 -3.13 7.19 -5.21
CA TRP A 58 -3.80 7.17 -6.49
C TRP A 58 -5.19 6.55 -6.34
N TYR A 59 -6.09 6.89 -7.26
CA TYR A 59 -7.45 6.35 -7.30
C TYR A 59 -7.55 5.27 -8.37
N VAL A 60 -8.21 4.16 -8.04
CA VAL A 60 -8.60 3.11 -8.99
C VAL A 60 -10.12 3.08 -9.05
N SER A 61 -10.70 3.35 -10.22
CA SER A 61 -12.14 3.34 -10.39
C SER A 61 -12.72 1.92 -10.47
N LYS A 62 -14.02 1.79 -10.16
CA LYS A 62 -14.75 0.52 -10.33
C LYS A 62 -14.80 0.06 -11.79
N ILE A 63 -14.68 0.98 -12.76
CA ILE A 63 -14.73 0.66 -14.19
C ILE A 63 -13.42 -0.02 -14.60
N GLU A 64 -12.28 0.50 -14.17
CA GLU A 64 -10.96 -0.08 -14.44
C GLU A 64 -10.86 -1.52 -13.90
N VAL A 65 -11.32 -1.75 -12.66
CA VAL A 65 -11.35 -3.11 -12.07
C VAL A 65 -12.25 -4.06 -12.86
N LYS A 66 -13.40 -3.58 -13.37
CA LYS A 66 -14.31 -4.40 -14.19
C LYS A 66 -13.72 -4.75 -15.55
N GLN A 67 -12.94 -3.87 -16.16
CA GLN A 67 -12.26 -4.13 -17.42
C GLN A 67 -11.16 -5.18 -17.25
N GLN A 68 -10.42 -5.14 -16.14
CA GLN A 68 -9.44 -6.18 -15.79
C GLN A 68 -10.08 -7.56 -15.64
N LYS A 69 -11.30 -7.65 -15.09
CA LYS A 69 -12.05 -8.92 -15.00
C LYS A 69 -12.56 -9.48 -16.33
N GLN A 70 -12.76 -8.63 -17.35
CA GLN A 70 -13.27 -9.05 -18.66
C GLN A 70 -12.16 -9.46 -19.63
N ALA A 71 -10.90 -9.16 -19.30
CA ALA A 71 -9.74 -9.47 -20.12
C ALA A 71 -9.05 -10.80 -19.76
N ILE A 72 -9.66 -11.61 -18.87
CA ILE A 72 -9.16 -12.92 -18.40
C ILE A 72 -10.16 -14.00 -18.78
#